data_AF-A0A954LFG0-F1
#
_entry.id   AF-A0A954LFG0-F1
#
_cell.length_a   1.000
_cell.length_b   1.000
_cell.length_c   1.000
_cell.angle_alpha   90.00
_cell.angle_beta   90.00
_cell.angle_gamma   90.00
#
_symmetry.space_group_name_H-M   'P 1'
#
loop_
_entity.id
_entity.type
_entity.pdbx_description
1 polymer ?
#
loop_
_entity_poly.entity_id
_entity_poly.type
_entity_poly.pdbx_seq_one_letter_code
_entity_poly.pdbx_strand_id
1 'polypeptide(L)'
;MDLSSVNPVMVATLAGALLTALCVCGCRGSAPPVLKKPTIAVHYDTEYEHTIVNNEHKPAMLEGIWDQYVETLDEPVSVTEWNETASQWRVLFATNRGAVSATSAGFDPEGGFGNQVTASVSHGTATVQLPHRHRGQDPAQKPRFKLASLTGQDPEEEQPLASVIDVAKLPAEDFRRQLRQQIDASRQHDVLLFVHGFNVDFESSLIRAAQLGLDIPFNGALVAYSWPTQGGVLNYSDDEPINTASVQPFVQFLREVVDTLPEDARL
;
A
#
# COMPACT_ATOMS: atom_id res chain seq x y z
N MET A 1 -72.07 -46.16 26.80
CA MET A 1 -70.88 -46.72 26.11
C MET A 1 -70.55 -45.78 24.98
N ASP A 2 -69.27 -45.43 24.90
CA ASP A 2 -68.68 -44.26 24.27
C ASP A 2 -69.16 -43.95 22.84
N LEU A 3 -69.54 -42.69 22.60
CA LEU A 3 -69.96 -42.13 21.32
C LEU A 3 -68.86 -41.21 20.81
N SER A 4 -67.94 -41.77 20.01
CA SER A 4 -66.92 -40.99 19.32
C SER A 4 -67.40 -40.53 17.95
N SER A 5 -67.02 -39.29 17.64
CA SER A 5 -66.99 -38.68 16.30
C SER A 5 -68.29 -38.06 15.78
N VAL A 6 -68.64 -36.90 16.34
CA VAL A 6 -69.42 -35.86 15.65
C VAL A 6 -68.43 -34.79 15.19
N ASN A 7 -68.30 -34.58 13.88
CA ASN A 7 -67.64 -33.41 13.29
C ASN A 7 -68.71 -32.35 12.98
N PRO A 8 -68.64 -31.14 13.56
CA PRO A 8 -69.38 -30.00 13.07
C PRO A 8 -68.46 -28.98 12.37
N VAL A 9 -68.79 -28.74 11.10
CA VAL A 9 -68.92 -27.46 10.39
C VAL A 9 -68.30 -26.19 11.05
N MET A 10 -67.32 -25.63 10.32
CA MET A 10 -67.13 -24.22 9.91
C MET A 10 -67.20 -23.10 10.97
N VAL A 11 -66.04 -22.51 11.29
CA VAL A 11 -65.93 -21.12 11.77
C VAL A 11 -64.65 -20.46 11.22
N ALA A 12 -64.84 -19.32 10.55
CA ALA A 12 -63.80 -18.43 10.07
C ALA A 12 -62.99 -17.82 11.22
N THR A 13 -61.67 -17.70 11.07
CA THR A 13 -60.86 -16.84 11.97
C THR A 13 -59.78 -16.11 11.18
N LEU A 14 -59.79 -14.78 11.31
CA LEU A 14 -58.74 -13.87 10.86
C LEU A 14 -57.41 -14.16 11.56
N ALA A 15 -56.31 -14.14 10.81
CA ALA A 15 -54.97 -13.80 11.28
C ALA A 15 -54.29 -13.12 10.09
N GLY A 16 -54.07 -11.81 10.07
CA GLY A 16 -53.19 -11.12 11.00
C GLY A 16 -51.84 -10.95 10.30
N ALA A 17 -51.76 -9.99 9.39
CA ALA A 17 -50.52 -9.61 8.71
C ALA A 17 -49.57 -9.00 9.75
N LEU A 18 -48.59 -9.78 10.22
CA LEU A 18 -47.51 -9.28 11.06
C LEU A 18 -46.41 -8.75 10.14
N LEU A 19 -46.47 -7.45 9.84
CA LEU A 19 -45.36 -6.71 9.24
C LEU A 19 -44.31 -6.51 10.35
N THR A 20 -43.33 -7.39 10.43
CA THR A 20 -42.19 -7.21 11.35
C THR A 20 -41.32 -6.09 10.79
N ALA A 21 -41.59 -4.86 11.21
CA ALA A 21 -40.68 -3.75 11.05
C ALA A 21 -39.43 -4.03 11.89
N LEU A 22 -38.40 -4.58 11.26
CA LEU A 22 -37.03 -4.59 11.79
C LEU A 22 -36.56 -3.14 11.85
N CYS A 23 -36.91 -2.47 12.95
CA CYS A 23 -36.31 -1.22 13.33
C CYS A 23 -34.86 -1.53 13.73
N VAL A 24 -33.94 -1.47 12.76
CA VAL A 24 -32.50 -1.47 13.02
C VAL A 24 -32.22 -0.19 13.79
N CYS A 25 -32.29 -0.30 15.12
CA CYS A 25 -31.85 0.75 16.03
C CYS A 25 -30.32 0.77 15.95
N GLY A 26 -29.80 1.36 14.88
CA GLY A 26 -28.38 1.62 14.74
C GLY A 26 -27.98 2.55 15.86
N CYS A 27 -27.24 2.03 16.84
CA CYS A 27 -26.46 2.84 17.75
C CYS A 27 -25.42 3.61 16.92
N ARG A 28 -25.85 4.73 16.30
CA ARG A 28 -24.95 5.73 15.74
C ARG A 28 -24.18 6.31 16.92
N GLY A 29 -22.99 5.77 17.17
CA GLY A 29 -21.96 6.48 17.92
C GLY A 29 -21.79 7.87 17.31
N SER A 30 -21.39 8.83 18.14
CA SER A 30 -21.04 10.18 17.69
C SER A 30 -20.15 10.10 16.44
N ALA A 31 -20.50 10.87 15.41
CA ALA A 31 -19.67 10.97 14.21
C ALA A 31 -18.20 11.18 14.63
N PRO A 32 -17.23 10.46 14.04
CA PRO A 32 -15.84 10.69 14.34
C PRO A 32 -15.54 12.18 14.09
N PRO A 33 -14.72 12.83 14.93
CA PRO A 33 -14.40 14.23 14.75
C PRO A 33 -13.82 14.42 13.35
N VAL A 34 -14.53 15.17 12.51
CA VAL A 34 -14.03 15.58 11.20
C VAL A 34 -12.86 16.51 11.47
N LEU A 35 -11.64 16.01 11.32
CA LEU A 35 -10.44 16.82 11.28
C LEU A 35 -10.57 17.76 10.08
N LYS A 36 -11.06 18.99 10.32
CA LYS A 36 -11.01 20.08 9.34
C LYS A 36 -9.56 20.52 9.23
N LYS A 37 -8.75 19.76 8.48
CA LYS A 37 -7.45 20.25 8.01
C LYS A 37 -7.73 21.17 6.82
N PRO A 38 -7.13 22.38 6.74
CA PRO A 38 -7.14 23.15 5.51
C PRO A 38 -6.48 22.29 4.43
N THR A 39 -7.24 21.84 3.45
CA THR A 39 -6.70 21.18 2.27
C THR A 39 -6.05 22.24 1.41
N ILE A 40 -4.75 22.48 1.64
CA ILE A 40 -3.92 23.21 0.70
C ILE A 40 -3.62 22.22 -0.42
N ALA A 41 -4.32 22.37 -1.56
CA ALA A 41 -3.95 21.66 -2.77
C ALA A 41 -2.74 22.37 -3.38
N VAL A 42 -1.54 21.87 -3.12
CA VAL A 42 -0.33 22.31 -3.82
C VAL A 42 -0.33 21.64 -5.18
N HIS A 43 -0.53 22.43 -6.23
CA HIS A 43 -0.40 21.94 -7.61
C HIS A 43 1.09 21.93 -7.93
N TYR A 44 1.69 20.74 -7.88
CA TYR A 44 3.12 20.55 -8.14
C TYR A 44 3.39 20.55 -9.65
N ASP A 45 4.24 21.47 -10.10
CA ASP A 45 4.75 21.52 -11.46
C ASP A 45 6.26 21.25 -11.42
N THR A 46 6.65 20.10 -12.00
CA THR A 46 8.01 19.57 -11.95
C THR A 46 8.98 20.38 -12.79
N GLU A 47 8.49 21.17 -13.75
CA GLU A 47 9.32 22.05 -14.59
C GLU A 47 10.07 23.10 -13.74
N TYR A 48 9.51 23.47 -12.58
CA TYR A 48 10.03 24.52 -11.72
C TYR A 48 10.73 24.01 -10.44
N GLU A 49 10.89 22.70 -10.25
CA GLU A 49 11.47 22.11 -9.04
C GLU A 49 12.85 22.71 -8.69
N HIS A 50 13.70 22.94 -9.69
CA HIS A 50 15.01 23.56 -9.52
C HIS A 50 14.95 24.99 -8.91
N THR A 51 13.93 25.77 -9.27
CA THR A 51 13.75 27.13 -8.72
C THR A 51 13.25 27.12 -7.27
N ILE A 52 12.54 26.05 -6.90
CA ILE A 52 12.00 25.82 -5.57
C ILE A 52 13.11 25.37 -4.61
N VAL A 53 13.91 24.38 -5.01
CA VAL A 53 15.06 23.86 -4.24
C VAL A 53 16.12 24.95 -4.01
N ASN A 54 16.38 25.79 -5.02
CA ASN A 54 17.35 26.89 -4.91
C ASN A 54 16.81 28.14 -4.21
N ASN A 55 15.56 28.10 -3.76
CA ASN A 55 14.92 29.16 -2.98
C ASN A 55 14.80 30.51 -3.73
N GLU A 56 14.75 30.48 -5.05
CA GLU A 56 14.72 31.68 -5.90
C GLU A 56 13.34 32.37 -5.92
N HIS A 57 12.29 31.65 -5.52
CA HIS A 57 10.93 32.17 -5.39
C HIS A 57 10.18 31.53 -4.20
N LYS A 58 10.16 32.21 -3.04
CA LYS A 58 9.29 31.84 -1.91
C LYS A 58 7.89 32.45 -2.08
N PRO A 59 6.83 31.69 -2.34
CA PRO A 59 5.48 32.24 -2.42
C PRO A 59 5.00 32.66 -1.03
N ALA A 60 4.56 33.90 -0.87
CA ALA A 60 4.09 34.42 0.42
C ALA A 60 2.92 33.61 1.04
N MET A 61 2.15 32.87 0.23
CA MET A 61 1.08 31.98 0.69
C MET A 61 1.61 30.74 1.46
N LEU A 62 2.85 30.34 1.23
CA LEU A 62 3.48 29.15 1.81
C LEU A 62 4.50 29.50 2.89
N GLU A 63 4.51 30.74 3.36
CA GLU A 63 5.40 31.21 4.42
C GLU A 63 5.15 30.39 5.71
N GLY A 64 6.19 29.75 6.23
CA GLY A 64 6.11 28.84 7.40
C GLY A 64 5.93 27.35 7.07
N ILE A 65 5.54 26.98 5.85
CA ILE A 65 5.48 25.58 5.37
C ILE A 65 6.43 25.32 4.19
N TRP A 66 6.98 26.38 3.59
CA TRP A 66 7.85 26.30 2.42
C TRP A 66 9.12 25.49 2.68
N ASP A 67 9.77 25.70 3.81
CA ASP A 67 11.03 24.98 4.11
C ASP A 67 10.74 23.48 4.33
N GLN A 68 9.63 23.12 4.99
CA GLN A 68 9.16 21.73 5.09
C GLN A 68 8.82 21.11 3.73
N TYR A 69 8.22 21.91 2.84
CA TYR A 69 7.91 21.47 1.48
C TYR A 69 9.18 21.23 0.66
N VAL A 70 10.18 22.11 0.73
CA VAL A 70 11.48 21.91 0.07
C VAL A 70 12.18 20.67 0.62
N GLU A 71 12.12 20.41 1.92
CA GLU A 71 12.64 19.17 2.52
C GLU A 71 11.97 17.89 1.98
N THR A 72 10.70 17.95 1.55
CA THR A 72 10.02 16.82 0.89
C THR A 72 10.49 16.58 -0.56
N LEU A 73 11.19 17.56 -1.14
CA LEU A 73 11.80 17.46 -2.46
C LEU A 73 13.17 16.77 -2.43
N ASP A 74 13.79 16.63 -1.24
CA ASP A 74 15.02 15.83 -1.10
C ASP A 74 14.75 14.36 -1.48
N GLU A 75 15.75 13.73 -2.08
CA GLU A 75 15.67 12.32 -2.50
C GLU A 75 15.24 11.41 -1.34
N PRO A 76 14.27 10.50 -1.56
CA PRO A 76 13.78 9.64 -0.50
C PRO A 76 14.89 8.75 0.06
N VAL A 77 14.98 8.64 1.39
CA VAL A 77 15.98 7.79 2.07
C VAL A 77 15.88 6.29 1.72
N SER A 78 14.76 5.88 1.14
CA SER A 78 14.57 4.54 0.59
C SER A 78 15.32 4.32 -0.72
N VAL A 79 15.76 5.36 -1.43
CA VAL A 79 16.57 5.22 -2.65
C VAL A 79 18.00 4.84 -2.27
N THR A 80 18.53 3.78 -2.88
CA THR A 80 19.83 3.20 -2.53
C THR A 80 20.86 3.37 -3.62
N GLU A 81 20.38 3.30 -4.86
CA GLU A 81 21.19 3.51 -6.06
C GLU A 81 20.35 4.29 -7.06
N TRP A 82 21.02 5.18 -7.79
CA TRP A 82 20.40 5.97 -8.83
C TRP A 82 21.33 6.01 -10.04
N ASN A 83 20.77 5.79 -11.23
CA ASN A 83 21.46 6.01 -12.49
C ASN A 83 20.49 6.62 -13.51
N GLU A 84 21.00 6.88 -14.72
CA GLU A 84 20.24 7.58 -15.77
C GLU A 84 19.02 6.78 -16.28
N THR A 85 18.96 5.46 -16.05
CA THR A 85 17.93 4.58 -16.60
C THR A 85 17.05 3.91 -15.55
N ALA A 86 17.49 3.83 -14.29
CA ALA A 86 16.77 3.21 -13.20
C ALA A 86 17.13 3.78 -11.83
N SER A 87 16.22 3.55 -10.88
CA SER A 87 16.43 3.79 -9.46
C SER A 87 16.20 2.50 -8.68
N GLN A 88 16.98 2.27 -7.64
CA GLN A 88 16.79 1.14 -6.72
C GLN A 88 16.27 1.64 -5.38
N TRP A 89 15.26 0.96 -4.87
CA TRP A 89 14.51 1.31 -3.68
C TRP A 89 14.58 0.19 -2.66
N ARG A 90 14.97 0.52 -1.44
CA ARG A 90 14.87 -0.36 -0.28
C ARG A 90 13.51 -0.21 0.36
N VAL A 91 12.69 -1.23 0.16
CA VAL A 91 11.36 -1.35 0.77
C VAL A 91 11.47 -2.31 1.94
N LEU A 92 11.24 -1.82 3.16
CA LEU A 92 11.03 -2.71 4.30
C LEU A 92 9.67 -3.37 4.15
N PHE A 93 9.54 -4.64 4.49
CA PHE A 93 8.25 -5.31 4.38
C PHE A 93 7.91 -6.16 5.59
N ALA A 94 6.60 -6.34 5.77
CA ALA A 94 6.03 -7.34 6.66
C ALA A 94 4.91 -8.10 5.92
N THR A 95 4.77 -9.38 6.24
CA THR A 95 3.78 -10.23 5.57
C THR A 95 3.32 -11.39 6.44
N ASN A 96 2.04 -11.73 6.36
CA ASN A 96 1.47 -12.97 6.91
C ASN A 96 1.29 -14.04 5.83
N ARG A 97 2.10 -13.98 4.77
CA ARG A 97 2.22 -15.01 3.74
C ARG A 97 3.18 -16.11 4.19
N GLY A 98 2.91 -17.35 3.78
CA GLY A 98 3.83 -18.47 3.90
C GLY A 98 4.95 -18.39 2.86
N ALA A 99 6.10 -18.97 3.18
CA ALA A 99 7.23 -19.03 2.26
C ALA A 99 6.90 -19.90 1.04
N VAL A 100 7.39 -19.51 -0.15
CA VAL A 100 7.33 -20.40 -1.32
C VAL A 100 8.33 -21.53 -1.12
N SER A 101 7.87 -22.78 -1.13
CA SER A 101 8.78 -23.93 -1.22
C SER A 101 9.29 -24.06 -2.65
N ALA A 102 10.57 -24.43 -2.79
CA ALA A 102 11.35 -24.51 -4.04
C ALA A 102 10.84 -25.47 -5.13
N THR A 103 9.57 -25.92 -5.09
CA THR A 103 9.06 -27.04 -5.89
C THR A 103 8.11 -26.65 -7.03
N SER A 104 7.83 -25.37 -7.29
CA SER A 104 6.98 -25.00 -8.44
C SER A 104 7.27 -23.59 -8.94
N ALA A 105 7.66 -23.51 -10.22
CA ALA A 105 8.06 -22.34 -11.00
C ALA A 105 9.51 -21.91 -10.79
N GLY A 106 10.27 -21.86 -11.89
CA GLY A 106 11.71 -21.60 -11.94
C GLY A 106 12.10 -20.16 -11.64
N PHE A 107 11.85 -19.74 -10.40
CA PHE A 107 12.36 -18.51 -9.81
C PHE A 107 13.12 -18.89 -8.52
N ASP A 108 14.27 -18.28 -8.33
CA ASP A 108 15.26 -18.64 -7.29
C ASP A 108 14.65 -18.50 -5.87
N PRO A 109 14.66 -19.54 -5.02
CA PRO A 109 13.86 -19.62 -3.80
C PRO A 109 14.53 -19.00 -2.56
N GLU A 110 15.31 -17.94 -2.69
CA GLU A 110 15.82 -17.20 -1.53
C GLU A 110 14.88 -16.02 -1.22
N GLY A 111 13.83 -16.28 -0.44
CA GLY A 111 13.06 -15.21 0.24
C GLY A 111 11.62 -14.96 -0.23
N GLY A 112 11.17 -15.60 -1.31
CA GLY A 112 9.80 -15.41 -1.86
C GLY A 112 8.65 -15.84 -0.93
N PHE A 113 7.51 -15.16 -1.06
CA PHE A 113 6.29 -15.40 -0.28
C PHE A 113 5.08 -15.74 -1.18
N GLY A 114 4.35 -16.79 -0.82
CA GLY A 114 3.19 -17.30 -1.57
C GLY A 114 1.85 -16.80 -1.04
N ASN A 115 0.80 -17.57 -1.30
CA ASN A 115 -0.58 -17.24 -0.88
C ASN A 115 -1.07 -18.07 0.34
N GLN A 116 -0.19 -18.84 0.97
CA GLN A 116 -0.53 -19.51 2.22
C GLN A 116 -0.69 -18.46 3.33
N VAL A 117 -1.78 -18.51 4.09
CA VAL A 117 -1.99 -17.62 5.24
C VAL A 117 -1.27 -18.16 6.47
N THR A 118 -0.52 -17.31 7.15
CA THR A 118 0.11 -17.60 8.44
C THR A 118 -0.46 -16.69 9.53
N ALA A 119 -0.47 -17.19 10.78
CA ALA A 119 -0.84 -16.37 11.93
C ALA A 119 0.31 -15.46 12.39
N SER A 120 1.55 -15.81 12.06
CA SER A 120 2.76 -15.04 12.35
C SER A 120 3.09 -14.07 11.23
N VAL A 121 3.59 -12.89 11.60
CA VAL A 121 4.17 -11.91 10.68
C VAL A 121 5.63 -12.27 10.42
N SER A 122 6.02 -12.30 9.16
CA SER A 122 7.42 -12.36 8.71
C SER A 122 7.86 -10.97 8.26
N HIS A 123 9.09 -10.61 8.54
CA HIS A 123 9.66 -9.31 8.17
C HIS A 123 10.78 -9.50 7.16
N GLY A 124 11.11 -8.44 6.44
CA GLY A 124 12.24 -8.43 5.55
C GLY A 124 12.51 -7.08 4.91
N THR A 125 13.45 -7.11 3.98
CA THR A 125 13.77 -6.00 3.08
C THR A 125 13.74 -6.51 1.66
N ALA A 126 13.27 -5.67 0.74
CA ALA A 126 13.33 -5.92 -0.67
C ALA A 126 14.03 -4.77 -1.37
N THR A 127 14.80 -5.10 -2.40
CA THR A 127 15.35 -4.12 -3.32
C THR A 127 14.50 -4.13 -4.57
N VAL A 128 13.87 -2.99 -4.88
CA VAL A 128 12.97 -2.80 -6.02
C VAL A 128 13.65 -1.88 -7.02
N GLN A 129 13.74 -2.31 -8.27
CA GLN A 129 14.20 -1.49 -9.37
C GLN A 129 12.99 -0.85 -10.06
N LEU A 130 13.02 0.46 -10.23
CA LEU A 130 12.04 1.20 -11.03
C LEU A 130 12.74 1.86 -12.23
N PRO A 131 12.10 1.88 -13.42
CA PRO A 131 12.58 2.70 -14.53
C PRO A 131 12.70 4.15 -14.11
N HIS A 132 13.72 4.83 -14.61
CA HIS A 132 13.92 6.23 -14.35
C HIS A 132 12.71 7.03 -14.84
N ARG A 133 12.04 7.67 -13.88
CA ARG A 133 10.96 8.63 -14.12
C ARG A 133 11.23 9.83 -13.26
N HIS A 134 11.11 11.02 -13.85
CA HIS A 134 11.06 12.23 -13.04
C HIS A 134 9.76 12.19 -12.23
N ARG A 135 9.81 12.59 -10.97
CA ARG A 135 8.64 12.70 -10.08
C ARG A 135 7.54 13.45 -10.84
N GLY A 136 6.29 12.99 -10.77
CA GLY A 136 5.14 13.66 -11.42
C GLY A 136 4.97 13.46 -12.93
N GLN A 137 5.76 12.61 -13.59
CA GLN A 137 5.42 12.18 -14.96
C GLN A 137 4.17 11.29 -14.96
N ASP A 138 3.14 11.70 -15.69
CA ASP A 138 1.88 10.96 -15.80
C ASP A 138 2.15 9.53 -16.33
N PRO A 139 1.80 8.46 -15.58
CA PRO A 139 2.01 7.08 -16.01
C PRO A 139 1.28 6.74 -17.32
N ALA A 140 0.26 7.52 -17.71
CA ALA A 140 -0.47 7.38 -18.96
C ALA A 140 0.12 8.18 -20.14
N GLN A 141 1.16 9.00 -19.93
CA GLN A 141 1.86 9.65 -21.05
C GLN A 141 2.61 8.59 -21.85
N LYS A 142 2.03 8.21 -23.00
CA LYS A 142 2.76 7.46 -24.03
C LYS A 142 3.98 8.29 -24.43
N PRO A 143 5.16 7.66 -24.63
CA PRO A 143 6.33 8.36 -25.13
C PRO A 143 5.92 9.16 -26.37
N ARG A 144 6.26 10.45 -26.39
CA ARG A 144 5.99 11.33 -27.52
C ARG A 144 6.77 10.78 -28.71
N PHE A 145 6.11 9.99 -29.55
CA PHE A 145 6.64 9.54 -30.82
C PHE A 145 7.04 10.77 -31.63
N LYS A 146 8.34 11.11 -31.65
CA LYS A 146 8.90 11.90 -32.73
C LYS A 146 8.72 11.07 -33.99
N LEU A 147 8.22 11.73 -35.03
CA LEU A 147 8.01 11.20 -36.37
C LEU A 147 9.36 10.77 -36.99
N ALA A 148 9.93 9.65 -36.52
CA ALA A 148 11.20 9.08 -36.98
C ALA A 148 11.01 7.73 -37.68
N SER A 149 9.76 7.33 -37.99
CA SER A 149 9.48 6.06 -38.66
C SER A 149 9.57 6.15 -40.20
N LEU A 150 10.54 6.91 -40.73
CA LEU A 150 10.87 6.95 -42.17
C LEU A 150 12.32 6.49 -42.47
N THR A 151 13.10 6.18 -41.46
CA THR A 151 14.46 5.64 -41.59
C THR A 151 14.53 4.46 -40.64
N GLY A 152 14.41 3.24 -41.16
CA GLY A 152 14.31 2.01 -40.37
C GLY A 152 15.56 1.70 -39.55
N GLN A 153 15.77 2.46 -38.48
CA GLN A 153 16.70 2.22 -37.38
C GLN A 153 16.36 3.21 -36.26
N ASP A 154 15.84 2.66 -35.16
CA ASP A 154 16.42 2.84 -33.84
C ASP A 154 16.05 1.60 -33.01
N PRO A 155 16.99 0.98 -32.28
CA PRO A 155 16.64 -0.02 -31.28
C PRO A 155 15.78 0.69 -30.23
N GLU A 156 14.61 0.15 -29.92
CA GLU A 156 13.95 0.47 -28.65
C GLU A 156 14.99 0.20 -27.56
N GLU A 157 15.55 1.26 -26.96
CA GLU A 157 16.27 1.12 -25.70
C GLU A 157 15.29 0.46 -24.73
N GLU A 158 15.52 -0.82 -24.43
CA GLU A 158 14.73 -1.60 -23.49
C GLU A 158 14.77 -0.88 -22.14
N GLN A 159 13.78 -0.03 -21.87
CA GLN A 159 13.68 0.62 -20.57
C GLN A 159 13.52 -0.48 -19.52
N PRO A 160 14.29 -0.43 -18.42
CA PRO A 160 14.21 -1.46 -17.39
C PRO A 160 12.78 -1.51 -16.84
N LEU A 161 12.14 -2.68 -16.95
CA LEU A 161 10.84 -2.90 -16.34
C LEU A 161 10.96 -2.83 -14.82
N ALA A 162 9.89 -2.36 -14.16
CA ALA A 162 9.84 -2.38 -12.70
C ALA A 162 9.91 -3.84 -12.21
N SER A 163 10.82 -4.12 -11.29
CA SER A 163 11.11 -5.48 -10.84
C SER A 163 11.60 -5.51 -9.39
N VAL A 164 11.45 -6.65 -8.73
CA VAL A 164 12.10 -6.93 -7.45
C VAL A 164 13.40 -7.67 -7.76
N ILE A 165 14.53 -7.10 -7.34
CA ILE A 165 15.86 -7.63 -7.62
C ILE A 165 16.46 -8.42 -6.45
N ASP A 166 16.01 -8.16 -5.23
CA ASP A 166 16.43 -8.91 -4.03
C ASP A 166 15.33 -8.92 -2.97
N VAL A 167 15.22 -10.02 -2.22
CA VAL A 167 14.30 -10.19 -1.09
C VAL A 167 14.99 -10.94 0.03
N ALA A 168 15.23 -10.27 1.16
CA ALA A 168 15.84 -10.88 2.33
C ALA A 168 14.87 -10.90 3.51
N LYS A 169 14.67 -12.07 4.12
CA LYS A 169 13.96 -12.17 5.40
C LYS A 169 14.84 -11.59 6.51
N LEU A 170 14.21 -10.84 7.41
CA LEU A 170 14.87 -10.24 8.55
C LEU A 170 14.25 -10.73 9.86
N PRO A 171 15.07 -10.99 10.90
CA PRO A 171 14.59 -11.01 12.27
C PRO A 171 13.86 -9.71 12.62
N ALA A 172 12.85 -9.78 13.47
CA ALA A 172 12.05 -8.61 13.87
C ALA A 172 12.92 -7.47 14.44
N GLU A 173 13.97 -7.77 15.22
CA GLU A 173 14.90 -6.75 15.72
C GLU A 173 15.69 -6.06 14.61
N ASP A 174 16.07 -6.79 13.56
CA ASP A 174 16.79 -6.24 12.42
C ASP A 174 15.87 -5.35 11.58
N PHE A 175 14.62 -5.75 11.40
CA PHE A 175 13.59 -4.92 10.78
C PHE A 175 13.40 -3.61 11.55
N ARG A 176 13.19 -3.68 12.88
CA ARG A 176 13.02 -2.50 13.74
C ARG A 176 14.22 -1.55 13.67
N ARG A 177 15.42 -2.11 13.70
CA ARG A 177 16.66 -1.32 13.57
C ARG A 177 16.72 -0.60 12.23
N GLN A 178 16.44 -1.30 11.13
CA GLN A 178 16.47 -0.67 9.79
C GLN A 178 15.37 0.37 9.61
N LEU A 179 14.18 0.15 10.19
CA LEU A 179 13.10 1.13 10.20
C LEU A 179 13.55 2.42 10.90
N ARG A 180 14.12 2.32 12.11
CA ARG A 180 14.68 3.49 12.81
C ARG A 180 15.78 4.17 12.02
N GLN A 181 16.68 3.41 11.40
CA GLN A 181 17.74 3.98 10.57
C GLN A 181 17.19 4.80 9.39
N GLN A 182 16.11 4.33 8.73
CA GLN A 182 15.46 5.11 7.68
C GLN A 182 14.79 6.37 8.23
N ILE A 183 14.10 6.28 9.38
CA ILE A 183 13.45 7.43 10.03
C ILE A 183 14.50 8.48 10.40
N ASP A 184 15.55 8.08 11.12
CA ASP A 184 16.60 8.98 11.62
C ASP A 184 17.41 9.64 10.48
N ALA A 185 17.51 8.97 9.33
CA ALA A 185 18.17 9.52 8.14
C ALA A 185 17.26 10.46 7.34
N SER A 186 15.95 10.41 7.58
CA SER A 186 14.96 11.16 6.82
C SER A 186 14.78 12.57 7.37
N ARG A 187 14.33 13.49 6.51
CA ARG A 187 14.00 14.86 6.95
C ARG A 187 12.67 14.93 7.67
N GLN A 188 11.67 14.17 7.22
CA GLN A 188 10.32 14.27 7.76
C GLN A 188 10.12 13.44 9.04
N HIS A 189 10.99 12.45 9.29
CA HIS A 189 10.83 11.46 10.35
C HIS A 189 9.49 10.70 10.22
N ASP A 190 8.96 10.58 9.01
CA ASP A 190 7.68 9.95 8.73
C ASP A 190 7.87 8.52 8.19
N VAL A 191 6.85 7.68 8.34
CA VAL A 191 6.80 6.32 7.78
C VAL A 191 5.63 6.22 6.81
N LEU A 192 5.90 5.78 5.59
CA LEU A 192 4.87 5.43 4.62
C LEU A 192 4.63 3.93 4.69
N LEU A 193 3.49 3.55 5.25
CA LEU A 193 3.03 2.16 5.24
C LEU A 193 2.05 1.92 4.10
N PHE A 194 2.51 1.25 3.05
CA PHE A 194 1.67 0.77 1.96
C PHE A 194 1.05 -0.58 2.31
N VAL A 195 -0.28 -0.69 2.21
CA VAL A 195 -1.02 -1.93 2.35
C VAL A 195 -1.75 -2.18 1.04
N HIS A 196 -1.44 -3.27 0.35
CA HIS A 196 -2.10 -3.54 -0.93
C HIS A 196 -3.57 -3.93 -0.75
N GLY A 197 -4.37 -3.76 -1.82
CA GLY A 197 -5.76 -4.21 -1.88
C GLY A 197 -5.90 -5.65 -2.39
N PHE A 198 -7.10 -6.02 -2.82
CA PHE A 198 -7.40 -7.32 -3.39
C PHE A 198 -6.62 -7.61 -4.70
N ASN A 199 -6.33 -8.89 -4.97
CA ASN A 199 -5.71 -9.38 -6.21
C ASN A 199 -4.34 -8.75 -6.50
N VAL A 200 -3.45 -8.81 -5.51
CA VAL A 200 -2.05 -8.34 -5.61
C VAL A 200 -1.15 -9.42 -5.01
N ASP A 201 -0.15 -9.86 -5.78
CA ASP A 201 0.89 -10.76 -5.31
C ASP A 201 1.96 -10.03 -4.48
N PHE A 202 2.88 -10.80 -3.90
CA PHE A 202 3.90 -10.25 -3.00
C PHE A 202 4.81 -9.24 -3.72
N GLU A 203 5.37 -9.59 -4.89
CA GLU A 203 6.29 -8.71 -5.62
C GLU A 203 5.60 -7.44 -6.12
N SER A 204 4.40 -7.56 -6.67
CA SER A 204 3.57 -6.42 -7.09
C SER A 204 3.28 -5.47 -5.94
N SER A 205 3.13 -5.98 -4.72
CA SER A 205 2.93 -5.13 -3.54
C SER A 205 4.17 -4.30 -3.20
N LEU A 206 5.37 -4.86 -3.35
CA LEU A 206 6.64 -4.17 -3.15
C LEU A 206 6.88 -3.12 -4.23
N ILE A 207 6.63 -3.47 -5.51
CA ILE A 207 6.74 -2.56 -6.64
C ILE A 207 5.82 -1.35 -6.46
N ARG A 208 4.56 -1.58 -6.06
CA ARG A 208 3.60 -0.50 -5.82
C ARG A 208 4.01 0.41 -4.66
N ALA A 209 4.60 -0.14 -3.60
CA ALA A 209 5.12 0.67 -2.51
C ALA A 209 6.24 1.60 -3.00
N ALA A 210 7.20 1.07 -3.76
CA ALA A 210 8.28 1.87 -4.34
C ALA A 210 7.75 2.94 -5.32
N GLN A 211 6.80 2.58 -6.19
CA GLN A 211 6.14 3.53 -7.10
C GLN A 211 5.44 4.64 -6.34
N LEU A 212 4.72 4.31 -5.26
CA LEU A 212 4.09 5.30 -4.42
C LEU A 212 5.12 6.24 -3.80
N GLY A 213 6.24 5.71 -3.28
CA GLY A 213 7.34 6.51 -2.73
C GLY A 213 7.99 7.44 -3.77
N LEU A 214 8.05 7.04 -5.04
CA LEU A 214 8.54 7.87 -6.14
C LEU A 214 7.55 8.98 -6.50
N ASP A 215 6.27 8.64 -6.60
CA ASP A 215 5.23 9.52 -7.13
C ASP A 215 4.81 10.61 -6.14
N ILE A 216 5.02 10.41 -4.84
CA ILE A 216 4.68 11.39 -3.80
C ILE A 216 5.93 12.15 -3.29
N PRO A 217 5.79 13.41 -2.87
CA PRO A 217 6.84 14.15 -2.17
C PRO A 217 6.97 13.64 -0.73
N PHE A 218 7.62 12.49 -0.58
CA PHE A 218 7.84 11.82 0.71
C PHE A 218 9.32 11.50 0.90
N ASN A 219 9.85 11.95 2.03
CA ASN A 219 11.20 11.72 2.51
C ASN A 219 11.11 11.11 3.92
N GLY A 220 10.94 9.78 3.96
CA GLY A 220 10.72 9.01 5.17
C GLY A 220 10.95 7.51 4.93
N ALA A 221 10.70 6.69 5.95
CA ALA A 221 10.86 5.24 5.83
C ALA A 221 9.73 4.63 4.99
N LEU A 222 10.08 3.72 4.08
CA LEU A 222 9.13 3.09 3.17
C LEU A 222 8.88 1.64 3.56
N VAL A 223 7.63 1.35 3.92
CA VAL A 223 7.22 0.05 4.46
C VAL A 223 6.04 -0.51 3.67
N ALA A 224 6.09 -1.80 3.31
CA ALA A 224 4.99 -2.51 2.67
C ALA A 224 4.45 -3.62 3.58
N TYR A 225 3.12 -3.68 3.77
CA TYR A 225 2.46 -4.84 4.32
C TYR A 225 1.77 -5.65 3.22
N SER A 226 2.15 -6.92 3.10
CA SER A 226 1.62 -7.83 2.09
C SER A 226 0.81 -8.95 2.72
N TRP A 227 -0.49 -9.03 2.42
CA TRP A 227 -1.38 -10.09 2.87
C TRP A 227 -1.73 -11.07 1.74
N PRO A 228 -1.93 -12.37 2.00
CA PRO A 228 -2.24 -13.34 0.96
C PRO A 228 -3.51 -12.99 0.17
N THR A 229 -3.49 -13.06 -1.16
CA THR A 229 -4.71 -12.99 -2.01
C THR A 229 -4.70 -14.16 -2.96
N GLN A 230 -5.83 -14.85 -3.16
CA GLN A 230 -5.89 -15.99 -4.09
C GLN A 230 -6.00 -15.58 -5.55
N GLY A 231 -6.22 -14.29 -5.81
CA GLY A 231 -6.28 -13.71 -7.14
C GLY A 231 -7.53 -14.11 -7.93
N GLY A 232 -7.98 -13.22 -8.81
CA GLY A 232 -9.14 -13.43 -9.69
C GLY A 232 -10.50 -13.04 -9.11
N VAL A 233 -11.30 -12.33 -9.90
CA VAL A 233 -12.63 -11.79 -9.53
C VAL A 233 -13.62 -12.87 -9.07
N LEU A 234 -13.47 -14.10 -9.58
CA LEU A 234 -14.33 -15.23 -9.24
C LEU A 234 -14.05 -15.81 -7.85
N ASN A 235 -12.92 -15.45 -7.22
CA ASN A 235 -12.47 -15.97 -5.93
C ASN A 235 -12.69 -14.97 -4.78
N TYR A 236 -13.48 -13.90 -4.99
CA TYR A 236 -13.73 -12.89 -3.96
C TYR A 236 -14.33 -13.49 -2.67
N SER A 237 -15.19 -14.49 -2.81
CA SER A 237 -15.78 -15.22 -1.68
C SER A 237 -14.74 -16.00 -0.85
N ASP A 238 -13.64 -16.41 -1.48
CA ASP A 238 -12.56 -17.16 -0.82
C ASP A 238 -11.54 -16.23 -0.15
N ASP A 239 -11.44 -14.98 -0.62
CA ASP A 239 -10.55 -13.96 -0.07
C ASP A 239 -11.14 -13.23 1.17
N GLU A 240 -12.46 -13.24 1.38
CA GLU A 240 -13.07 -12.66 2.60
C GLU A 240 -12.58 -13.35 3.89
N PRO A 241 -12.56 -14.69 4.00
CA PRO A 241 -11.96 -15.40 5.12
C PRO A 241 -10.46 -15.12 5.29
N ILE A 242 -9.73 -14.99 4.18
CA ILE A 242 -8.28 -14.74 4.19
C ILE A 242 -7.98 -13.31 4.68
N ASN A 243 -8.73 -12.33 4.20
CA ASN A 243 -8.67 -10.95 4.69
C ASN A 243 -8.96 -10.92 6.20
N THR A 244 -10.05 -11.57 6.62
CA THR A 244 -10.41 -11.67 8.04
C THR A 244 -9.29 -12.30 8.88
N ALA A 245 -8.67 -13.37 8.39
CA ALA A 245 -7.53 -14.01 9.05
C ALA A 245 -6.26 -13.14 9.06
N SER A 246 -6.14 -12.18 8.14
CA SER A 246 -5.00 -11.28 8.01
C SER A 246 -5.12 -10.02 8.89
N VAL A 247 -6.30 -9.73 9.45
CA VAL A 247 -6.51 -8.56 10.33
C VAL A 247 -5.66 -8.64 11.58
N GLN A 248 -5.63 -9.78 12.29
CA GLN A 248 -4.87 -9.91 13.54
C GLN A 248 -3.34 -9.79 13.32
N PRO A 249 -2.74 -10.49 12.33
CA PRO A 249 -1.34 -10.28 11.98
C PRO A 249 -1.02 -8.82 11.60
N PHE A 250 -1.90 -8.16 10.84
CA PHE A 250 -1.73 -6.76 10.48
C PHE A 250 -1.77 -5.83 11.70
N VAL A 251 -2.70 -6.04 12.64
CA VAL A 251 -2.77 -5.26 13.89
C VAL A 251 -1.52 -5.49 14.75
N GLN A 252 -1.02 -6.73 14.83
CA GLN A 252 0.24 -7.03 15.53
C GLN A 252 1.40 -6.25 14.92
N PHE A 253 1.51 -6.26 13.59
CA PHE A 253 2.53 -5.52 12.87
C PHE A 253 2.41 -4.01 13.06
N LEU A 254 1.21 -3.44 12.96
CA LEU A 254 0.97 -2.02 13.18
C LEU A 254 1.42 -1.56 14.57
N ARG A 255 1.12 -2.36 15.61
CA ARG A 255 1.58 -2.07 16.98
C ARG A 255 3.10 -2.10 17.06
N GLU A 256 3.73 -3.10 16.47
CA GLU A 256 5.19 -3.18 16.42
C GLU A 256 5.82 -1.97 15.73
N VAL A 257 5.26 -1.50 14.62
CA VAL A 257 5.73 -0.29 13.94
C VAL A 257 5.60 0.91 14.87
N VAL A 258 4.42 1.14 15.45
CA VAL A 258 4.17 2.26 16.38
C VAL A 258 5.11 2.23 17.59
N ASP A 259 5.34 1.06 18.18
CA ASP A 259 6.26 0.88 19.31
C ASP A 259 7.74 1.11 18.93
N THR A 260 8.05 1.07 17.63
CA THR A 260 9.39 1.29 17.11
C THR A 260 9.70 2.76 16.83
N LEU A 261 8.67 3.58 16.58
CA LEU A 261 8.81 4.98 16.21
C LEU A 261 9.42 5.82 17.35
N PRO A 262 10.34 6.76 17.05
CA PRO A 262 10.72 7.79 18.00
C PRO A 262 9.54 8.76 18.26
N GLU A 263 9.59 9.52 19.35
CA GLU A 263 8.46 10.37 19.81
C GLU A 263 8.03 11.45 18.81
N ASP A 264 8.94 11.87 17.94
CA ASP A 264 8.75 12.90 16.92
C ASP A 264 8.32 12.33 15.55
N ALA A 265 8.41 11.01 15.35
CA ALA A 265 8.04 10.35 14.11
C ALA A 265 6.53 10.14 13.96
N ARG A 266 6.07 10.10 12.71
CA ARG A 266 4.64 9.88 12.38
C ARG A 266 4.48 8.73 11.40
N LEU A 267 3.34 8.05 11.50
CA LEU A 267 2.87 7.00 10.59
C LEU A 267 1.63 7.48 9.83
#